data_AF-A0A7X6PI84-F1
#
_entry.id   AF-A0A7X6PI84-F1
#
_cell.length_a   1.000
_cell.length_b   1.000
_cell.length_c   1.000
_cell.angle_alpha   90.00
_cell.angle_beta   90.00
_cell.angle_gamma   90.00
#
_symmetry.space_group_name_H-M   'P 1'
#
loop_
_entity.id
_entity.type
_entity.pdbx_description
1 polymer ?
#
loop_
_entity_poly.entity_id
_entity_poly.type
_entity_poly.pdbx_seq_one_letter_code
_entity_poly.pdbx_strand_id
1 'polypeptide(L)'
;MNTELATLYSRLQKELVDPSLGINIGHKIKERDLSLKKGVMSLIKGSTLHFKFEPGYFLGKDKEKVILHIRQIANECGFPEIEIEWSDLIRSHVVQGGLKPLKSVKNIIAVSSGKGGVGKSTTSSNVALALAQTGARVGILDADVYGPSQPLILNIEDAKIESTGEGESGRMKAQEAYGLAVNSIGFMLEPDAPAILRGPMVSQAVEQLLTQTAWPDLDYLIIDMPPGTGDIALTLSQKAPMTGAIVVTTPQDVALLDARKGLRMFQKVNIPIVGVVENMSVHVCSNCGHAEHIFGEEGGMRMAEELEVPWLGALPLSKSVREQTDAGKPTVISDPESEAAKRYAQIARRLAFNMSELPIDRSGSFPKVVVENI
;
A
#
# COMPACT_ATOMS: atom_id res chain seq x y z
N MET A 1 11.23 5.95 -35.35
CA MET A 1 12.02 6.50 -34.23
C MET A 1 13.47 6.63 -34.70
N ASN A 2 14.20 7.72 -34.35
CA ASN A 2 15.64 7.84 -34.64
C ASN A 2 16.38 6.64 -33.98
N THR A 3 17.39 6.06 -34.62
CA THR A 3 18.16 4.90 -34.12
C THR A 3 18.72 5.13 -32.72
N GLU A 4 19.14 6.36 -32.41
CA GLU A 4 19.64 6.78 -31.10
C GLU A 4 18.53 6.75 -30.02
N LEU A 5 17.33 7.26 -30.35
CA LEU A 5 16.17 7.21 -29.45
C LEU A 5 15.72 5.76 -29.18
N ALA A 6 15.77 4.90 -30.21
CA ALA A 6 15.45 3.49 -30.05
C ALA A 6 16.45 2.79 -29.12
N THR A 7 17.73 3.13 -29.25
CA THR A 7 18.80 2.61 -28.38
C THR A 7 18.60 3.08 -26.94
N LEU A 8 18.33 4.38 -26.74
CA LEU A 8 18.04 4.95 -25.42
C LEU A 8 16.84 4.26 -24.76
N TYR A 9 15.73 4.14 -25.48
CA TYR A 9 14.54 3.45 -24.98
C TYR A 9 14.87 2.02 -24.57
N SER A 10 15.58 1.25 -25.41
CA SER A 10 15.97 -0.13 -25.08
C SER A 10 16.86 -0.23 -23.84
N ARG A 11 17.80 0.72 -23.65
CA ARG A 11 18.64 0.75 -22.45
C ARG A 11 17.85 1.11 -21.19
N LEU A 12 17.02 2.15 -21.25
CA LEU A 12 16.15 2.53 -20.14
C LEU A 12 15.24 1.36 -19.70
N GLN A 13 14.70 0.59 -20.65
CA GLN A 13 13.90 -0.60 -20.37
C GLN A 13 14.68 -1.65 -19.56
N LYS A 14 15.98 -1.84 -19.83
CA LYS A 14 16.80 -2.91 -19.23
C LYS A 14 17.52 -2.49 -17.95
N GLU A 15 17.94 -1.24 -17.88
CA GLU A 15 18.90 -0.77 -16.89
C GLU A 15 18.26 0.05 -15.78
N LEU A 16 17.10 0.69 -16.02
CA LEU A 16 16.49 1.54 -15.00
C LEU A 16 15.89 0.70 -13.86
N VAL A 17 16.31 1.01 -12.63
CA VAL A 17 15.92 0.28 -11.42
C VAL A 17 15.39 1.20 -10.32
N ASP A 18 14.51 0.67 -9.46
CA ASP A 18 14.24 1.25 -8.15
C ASP A 18 15.46 0.98 -7.25
N PRO A 19 16.17 2.02 -6.76
CA PRO A 19 17.41 1.84 -6.01
C PRO A 19 17.23 1.15 -4.65
N SER A 20 16.05 1.26 -4.04
CA SER A 20 15.75 0.69 -2.72
C SER A 20 15.40 -0.80 -2.83
N LEU A 21 14.72 -1.17 -3.92
CA LEU A 21 14.25 -2.54 -4.14
C LEU A 21 15.19 -3.38 -5.01
N GLY A 22 16.05 -2.75 -5.81
CA GLY A 22 16.87 -3.43 -6.81
C GLY A 22 16.06 -4.05 -7.95
N ILE A 23 14.81 -3.63 -8.14
CA ILE A 23 13.92 -4.14 -9.19
C ILE A 23 13.98 -3.24 -10.43
N ASN A 24 13.88 -3.84 -11.61
CA ASN A 24 13.75 -3.08 -12.86
C ASN A 24 12.40 -2.34 -12.89
N ILE A 25 12.44 -1.07 -13.28
CA ILE A 25 11.27 -0.20 -13.48
C ILE A 25 11.24 0.40 -14.89
N GLY A 26 12.10 -0.08 -15.78
CA GLY A 26 12.22 0.39 -17.15
C GLY A 26 10.96 0.12 -17.96
N HIS A 27 10.27 -1.00 -17.71
CA HIS A 27 9.02 -1.38 -18.38
C HIS A 27 7.88 -0.37 -18.19
N LYS A 28 7.97 0.51 -17.19
CA LYS A 28 7.01 1.59 -16.97
C LYS A 28 7.15 2.74 -17.98
N ILE A 29 8.25 2.79 -18.72
CA ILE A 29 8.51 3.77 -19.78
C ILE A 29 7.86 3.31 -21.07
N LYS A 30 7.22 4.21 -21.80
CA LYS A 30 6.68 3.98 -23.14
C LYS A 30 7.45 4.81 -24.15
N GLU A 31 7.54 4.35 -25.39
CA GLU A 31 8.24 5.11 -26.45
C GLU A 31 7.74 6.55 -26.59
N ARG A 32 6.42 6.76 -26.43
CA ARG A 32 5.77 8.08 -26.48
C ARG A 32 6.21 9.05 -25.38
N ASP A 33 6.86 8.53 -24.33
CA ASP A 33 7.34 9.34 -23.22
C ASP A 33 8.70 10.00 -23.55
N LEU A 34 9.33 9.60 -24.65
CA LEU A 34 10.56 10.20 -25.19
C LEU A 34 10.25 11.03 -26.43
N SER A 35 10.75 12.28 -26.47
CA SER A 35 10.61 13.14 -27.65
C SER A 35 11.79 14.11 -27.79
N LEU A 36 12.09 14.52 -29.02
CA LEU A 36 13.13 15.53 -29.28
C LEU A 36 12.48 16.87 -29.57
N LYS A 37 12.90 17.91 -28.84
CA LYS A 37 12.57 19.30 -29.21
C LYS A 37 13.69 19.82 -30.12
N LYS A 38 13.31 20.40 -31.27
CA LYS A 38 14.25 21.14 -32.10
C LYS A 38 14.52 22.50 -31.44
N GLY A 39 15.79 22.80 -31.15
CA GLY A 39 16.19 24.11 -30.64
C GLY A 39 15.80 25.24 -31.60
N VAL A 40 15.30 26.36 -31.05
CA VAL A 40 14.75 27.49 -31.83
C VAL A 40 15.82 28.37 -32.48
N MET A 41 17.12 28.07 -32.32
CA MET A 41 18.18 28.80 -33.04
C MET A 41 19.28 27.88 -33.56
N SER A 42 19.54 28.01 -34.85
CA SER A 42 20.39 27.19 -35.72
C SER A 42 21.90 27.32 -35.49
N LEU A 43 22.39 27.42 -34.26
CA LEU A 43 23.83 27.57 -33.98
C LEU A 43 24.40 26.64 -32.91
N ILE A 44 23.57 25.85 -32.21
CA ILE A 44 24.04 24.77 -31.33
C ILE A 44 23.53 23.44 -31.91
N LYS A 45 24.44 22.57 -32.35
CA LYS A 45 24.13 21.19 -32.72
C LYS A 45 23.74 20.43 -31.45
N GLY A 46 22.45 20.30 -31.19
CA GLY A 46 21.93 19.44 -30.13
C GLY A 46 20.40 19.50 -30.10
N SER A 47 19.74 18.36 -30.31
CA SER A 47 18.32 18.22 -29.99
C SER A 47 18.18 17.87 -28.52
N THR A 48 17.54 18.73 -27.74
CA THR A 48 17.24 18.48 -26.32
C THR A 48 16.22 17.33 -26.23
N LEU A 49 16.54 16.32 -25.43
CA LEU A 49 15.66 15.20 -25.15
C LEU A 49 14.64 15.61 -24.08
N HIS A 50 13.35 15.49 -24.38
CA HIS A 50 12.31 15.61 -23.40
C HIS A 50 11.83 14.20 -22.99
N PHE A 51 11.87 13.92 -21.69
CA PHE A 51 11.52 12.62 -21.12
C PHE A 51 10.45 12.79 -20.06
N LYS A 52 9.30 12.15 -20.25
CA LYS A 52 8.26 12.05 -19.22
C LYS A 52 8.43 10.74 -18.46
N PHE A 53 8.36 10.79 -17.13
CA PHE A 53 8.37 9.56 -16.34
C PHE A 53 7.34 9.60 -15.23
N GLU A 54 6.49 8.57 -15.21
CA GLU A 54 5.47 8.34 -14.20
C GLU A 54 5.67 6.93 -13.65
N PRO A 55 6.33 6.76 -12.50
CA PRO A 55 6.55 5.44 -11.91
C PRO A 55 5.23 4.76 -11.48
N GLY A 56 4.17 5.53 -11.22
CA GLY A 56 2.90 5.04 -10.69
C GLY A 56 2.91 4.76 -9.18
N TYR A 57 4.02 5.07 -8.51
CA TYR A 57 4.21 5.04 -7.06
C TYR A 57 5.27 6.09 -6.68
N PHE A 58 5.16 6.66 -5.48
CA PHE A 58 6.14 7.66 -5.02
C PHE A 58 7.52 7.03 -4.90
N LEU A 59 8.58 7.74 -5.29
CA LEU A 59 9.98 7.33 -5.08
C LEU A 59 10.62 7.90 -3.80
N GLY A 60 9.93 8.84 -3.14
CA GLY A 60 10.47 9.54 -1.97
C GLY A 60 11.86 10.10 -2.25
N LYS A 61 12.79 9.91 -1.30
CA LYS A 61 14.19 10.37 -1.42
C LYS A 61 14.99 9.70 -2.54
N ASP A 62 14.56 8.55 -3.06
CA ASP A 62 15.27 7.84 -4.14
C ASP A 62 14.94 8.37 -5.54
N LYS A 63 13.97 9.28 -5.67
CA LYS A 63 13.63 9.96 -6.94
C LYS A 63 14.85 10.57 -7.62
N GLU A 64 15.68 11.29 -6.87
CA GLU A 64 16.88 11.93 -7.41
C GLU A 64 17.91 10.92 -7.93
N LYS A 65 18.05 9.77 -7.27
CA LYS A 65 18.94 8.70 -7.74
C LYS A 65 18.46 8.12 -9.07
N VAL A 66 17.15 7.94 -9.23
CA VAL A 66 16.55 7.48 -10.50
C VAL A 66 16.74 8.52 -11.60
N ILE A 67 16.53 9.80 -11.31
CA ILE A 67 16.77 10.91 -12.25
C ILE A 67 18.23 10.95 -12.70
N LEU A 68 19.18 10.80 -11.78
CA LEU A 68 20.61 10.73 -12.10
C LEU A 68 20.93 9.53 -13.00
N HIS A 69 20.36 8.36 -12.72
CA HIS A 69 20.56 7.16 -13.53
C HIS A 69 19.99 7.34 -14.95
N ILE A 70 18.80 7.94 -15.10
CA ILE A 70 18.22 8.29 -16.41
C ILE A 70 19.17 9.22 -17.19
N ARG A 71 19.68 10.28 -16.54
CA ARG A 71 20.63 11.21 -17.16
C ARG A 71 21.91 10.52 -17.62
N GLN A 72 22.43 9.60 -16.81
CA GLN A 72 23.61 8.83 -17.17
C GLN A 72 23.36 7.98 -18.43
N ILE A 73 22.29 7.19 -18.46
CA ILE A 73 21.94 6.35 -19.62
C ILE A 73 21.72 7.22 -20.86
N ALA A 74 21.02 8.35 -20.72
CA ALA A 74 20.77 9.30 -21.82
C ALA A 74 22.07 9.88 -22.39
N ASN A 75 22.99 10.32 -21.53
CA ASN A 75 24.28 10.86 -21.94
C ASN A 75 25.12 9.82 -22.71
N GLU A 76 25.17 8.58 -22.22
CA GLU A 76 25.87 7.48 -22.89
C GLU A 76 25.25 7.10 -24.26
N CYS A 77 23.97 7.44 -24.48
CA CYS A 77 23.28 7.30 -25.76
C CYS A 77 23.36 8.53 -26.68
N GLY A 78 24.15 9.56 -26.32
CA GLY A 78 24.33 10.77 -27.13
C GLY A 78 23.33 11.89 -26.85
N PHE A 79 22.59 11.84 -25.73
CA PHE A 79 21.67 12.89 -25.28
C PHE A 79 22.17 13.56 -24.00
N PRO A 80 23.19 14.46 -24.06
CA PRO A 80 23.73 15.14 -22.89
C PRO A 80 22.76 16.18 -22.30
N GLU A 81 21.87 16.75 -23.14
CA GLU A 81 20.83 17.67 -22.71
C GLU A 81 19.47 16.96 -22.63
N ILE A 82 18.99 16.76 -21.39
CA ILE A 82 17.71 16.10 -21.10
C ILE A 82 16.86 16.92 -20.12
N GLU A 83 15.61 17.20 -20.52
CA GLU A 83 14.54 17.73 -19.68
C GLU A 83 13.68 16.56 -19.18
N ILE A 84 13.66 16.32 -17.87
CA ILE A 84 12.87 15.25 -17.26
C ILE A 84 11.62 15.85 -16.60
N GLU A 85 10.45 15.54 -17.15
CA GLU A 85 9.15 15.83 -16.56
C GLU A 85 8.73 14.63 -15.71
N TRP A 86 8.72 14.83 -14.40
CA TRP A 86 8.37 13.80 -13.42
C TRP A 86 6.90 13.92 -12.97
N SER A 87 6.18 12.80 -12.95
CA SER A 87 4.81 12.72 -12.46
C SER A 87 4.73 11.83 -11.22
N ASP A 88 4.49 12.45 -10.06
CA ASP A 88 4.20 11.75 -8.80
C ASP A 88 2.70 11.41 -8.69
N LEU A 89 2.15 10.81 -9.75
CA LEU A 89 0.73 10.48 -9.85
C LEU A 89 0.48 9.01 -9.52
N ILE A 90 -0.26 8.77 -8.42
CA ILE A 90 -0.90 7.48 -8.16
C ILE A 90 -2.19 7.40 -8.98
N ARG A 91 -2.41 6.29 -9.68
CA ARG A 91 -3.65 6.06 -10.44
C ARG A 91 -4.64 5.22 -9.61
N SER A 92 -5.91 5.31 -9.98
CA SER A 92 -6.94 4.37 -9.52
C SER A 92 -6.83 3.08 -10.32
N HIS A 93 -6.98 1.95 -9.64
CA HIS A 93 -6.88 0.62 -10.25
C HIS A 93 -8.21 -0.14 -10.14
N VAL A 94 -8.37 -1.15 -11.01
CA VAL A 94 -9.60 -1.94 -11.09
C VAL A 94 -9.86 -2.67 -9.77
N VAL A 95 -11.13 -2.74 -9.39
CA VAL A 95 -11.61 -3.45 -8.20
C VAL A 95 -12.45 -4.66 -8.59
N GLN A 96 -12.64 -5.59 -7.66
CA GLN A 96 -13.32 -6.86 -7.89
C GLN A 96 -14.83 -6.74 -8.13
N GLY A 97 -15.42 -7.79 -8.72
CA GLY A 97 -16.87 -8.05 -8.67
C GLY A 97 -17.78 -7.01 -9.34
N GLY A 98 -17.25 -6.18 -10.25
CA GLY A 98 -18.03 -5.09 -10.88
C GLY A 98 -18.36 -3.94 -9.91
N LEU A 99 -17.74 -3.92 -8.73
CA LEU A 99 -17.85 -2.81 -7.79
C LEU A 99 -17.25 -1.53 -8.39
N LYS A 100 -17.64 -0.39 -7.85
CA LYS A 100 -17.10 0.91 -8.23
C LYS A 100 -16.08 1.37 -7.19
N PRO A 101 -14.91 1.89 -7.60
CA PRO A 101 -13.98 2.52 -6.67
C PRO A 101 -14.64 3.65 -5.88
N LEU A 102 -14.18 3.85 -4.63
CA LEU A 102 -14.60 4.99 -3.83
C LEU A 102 -14.01 6.28 -4.42
N LYS A 103 -14.84 7.30 -4.66
CA LYS A 103 -14.42 8.51 -5.38
C LYS A 103 -13.20 9.21 -4.78
N SER A 104 -13.11 9.30 -3.46
CA SER A 104 -12.01 9.97 -2.76
C SER A 104 -10.83 9.04 -2.45
N VAL A 105 -10.86 7.77 -2.85
CA VAL A 105 -9.79 6.80 -2.53
C VAL A 105 -9.38 6.07 -3.79
N LYS A 106 -8.15 6.28 -4.25
CA LYS A 106 -7.66 5.66 -5.48
C LYS A 106 -7.47 4.15 -5.36
N ASN A 107 -6.91 3.71 -4.23
CA ASN A 107 -6.59 2.29 -4.02
C ASN A 107 -6.91 1.85 -2.60
N ILE A 108 -7.65 0.75 -2.47
CA ILE A 108 -7.98 0.15 -1.17
C ILE A 108 -7.19 -1.14 -1.02
N ILE A 109 -6.42 -1.24 0.06
CA ILE A 109 -5.56 -2.39 0.35
C ILE A 109 -6.05 -3.06 1.62
N ALA A 110 -6.52 -4.30 1.51
CA ALA A 110 -6.86 -5.10 2.68
C ALA A 110 -5.62 -5.72 3.31
N VAL A 111 -5.48 -5.60 4.62
CA VAL A 111 -4.45 -6.28 5.40
C VAL A 111 -5.12 -7.38 6.21
N SER A 112 -4.82 -8.63 5.87
CA SER A 112 -5.43 -9.81 6.50
C SER A 112 -4.41 -10.63 7.29
N SER A 113 -4.92 -11.54 8.11
CA SER A 113 -4.12 -12.56 8.77
C SER A 113 -4.93 -13.82 8.96
N GLY A 114 -4.28 -14.98 8.94
CA GLY A 114 -4.95 -16.26 9.19
C GLY A 114 -5.47 -16.42 10.62
N LYS A 115 -4.77 -15.81 11.59
CA LYS A 115 -5.09 -15.91 13.03
C LYS A 115 -4.80 -14.61 13.76
N GLY A 116 -5.41 -14.43 14.94
CA GLY A 116 -5.08 -13.33 15.84
C GLY A 116 -3.64 -13.42 16.37
N GLY A 117 -3.06 -12.27 16.73
CA GLY A 117 -1.76 -12.21 17.40
C GLY A 117 -0.52 -12.27 16.49
N VAL A 118 -0.66 -12.34 15.16
CA VAL A 118 0.49 -12.33 14.22
C VAL A 118 1.10 -10.93 14.01
N GLY A 119 0.55 -9.88 14.63
CA GLY A 119 0.98 -8.49 14.44
C GLY A 119 0.47 -7.83 13.16
N LYS A 120 -0.72 -8.26 12.69
CA LYS A 120 -1.45 -7.65 11.56
C LYS A 120 -1.60 -6.14 11.73
N SER A 121 -2.23 -5.69 12.81
CA SER A 121 -2.55 -4.28 13.05
C SER A 121 -1.31 -3.40 13.18
N THR A 122 -0.28 -3.87 13.90
CA THR A 122 1.03 -3.21 13.99
C THR A 122 1.68 -3.06 12.61
N THR A 123 1.56 -4.08 11.76
CA THR A 123 2.06 -4.04 10.38
C THR A 123 1.25 -3.06 9.54
N SER A 124 -0.09 -3.07 9.65
CA SER A 124 -0.98 -2.14 8.95
C SER A 124 -0.60 -0.68 9.21
N SER A 125 -0.44 -0.28 10.48
CA SER A 125 -0.12 1.11 10.85
C SER A 125 1.27 1.52 10.38
N ASN A 126 2.29 0.67 10.60
CA ASN A 126 3.66 1.01 10.19
C ASN A 126 3.82 1.06 8.67
N VAL A 127 3.15 0.17 7.91
CA VAL A 127 3.14 0.22 6.44
C VAL A 127 2.40 1.46 5.94
N ALA A 128 1.26 1.82 6.54
CA ALA A 128 0.53 3.03 6.21
C ALA A 128 1.38 4.30 6.42
N LEU A 129 2.06 4.38 7.56
CA LEU A 129 2.96 5.49 7.89
C LEU A 129 4.18 5.54 6.97
N ALA A 130 4.75 4.38 6.63
CA ALA A 130 5.86 4.32 5.69
C ALA A 130 5.46 4.77 4.28
N LEU A 131 4.26 4.40 3.81
CA LEU A 131 3.69 4.94 2.56
C LEU A 131 3.52 6.46 2.65
N ALA A 132 2.97 6.97 3.75
CA ALA A 132 2.77 8.40 3.95
C ALA A 132 4.10 9.19 3.94
N GLN A 133 5.15 8.64 4.57
CA GLN A 133 6.49 9.25 4.55
C GLN A 133 7.12 9.35 3.15
N THR A 134 6.64 8.59 2.16
CA THR A 134 7.08 8.76 0.76
C THR A 134 6.40 9.93 0.04
N GLY A 135 5.35 10.51 0.63
CA GLY A 135 4.54 11.57 0.04
C GLY A 135 3.12 11.14 -0.36
N ALA A 136 2.76 9.85 -0.18
CA ALA A 136 1.42 9.38 -0.47
C ALA A 136 0.40 9.91 0.56
N ARG A 137 -0.82 10.21 0.11
CA ARG A 137 -1.94 10.50 1.02
C ARG A 137 -2.56 9.18 1.45
N VAL A 138 -2.45 8.86 2.74
CA VAL A 138 -2.80 7.53 3.25
C VAL A 138 -3.85 7.64 4.35
N GLY A 139 -4.84 6.75 4.29
CA GLY A 139 -5.77 6.51 5.39
C GLY A 139 -5.68 5.10 5.93
N ILE A 140 -6.19 4.90 7.13
CA ILE A 140 -6.36 3.59 7.75
C ILE A 140 -7.77 3.44 8.32
N LEU A 141 -8.40 2.32 7.98
CA LEU A 141 -9.69 1.91 8.53
C LEU A 141 -9.48 0.66 9.38
N ASP A 142 -9.74 0.78 10.68
CA ASP A 142 -9.78 -0.38 11.57
C ASP A 142 -11.14 -1.07 11.50
N ALA A 143 -11.15 -2.24 10.88
CA ALA A 143 -12.32 -3.09 10.73
C ALA A 143 -12.32 -4.27 11.71
N ASP A 144 -11.35 -4.35 12.63
CA ASP A 144 -11.23 -5.46 13.57
C ASP A 144 -12.18 -5.28 14.76
N VAL A 145 -13.39 -5.81 14.63
CA VAL A 145 -14.48 -5.55 15.58
C VAL A 145 -14.33 -6.31 16.89
N TYR A 146 -13.52 -7.38 16.91
CA TYR A 146 -13.29 -8.18 18.11
C TYR A 146 -12.18 -7.62 18.99
N GLY A 147 -11.31 -6.78 18.43
CA GLY A 147 -10.19 -6.19 19.13
C GLY A 147 -9.61 -5.03 18.34
N PRO A 148 -10.35 -3.90 18.21
CA PRO A 148 -9.85 -2.74 17.50
C PRO A 148 -8.62 -2.23 18.23
N SER A 149 -7.52 -2.10 17.49
CA SER A 149 -6.21 -1.77 18.06
C SER A 149 -5.62 -0.51 17.47
N GLN A 150 -6.11 -0.06 16.30
CA GLN A 150 -5.59 1.15 15.67
C GLN A 150 -5.73 2.40 16.56
N PRO A 151 -6.83 2.59 17.34
CA PRO A 151 -6.91 3.73 18.27
C PRO A 151 -5.76 3.78 19.27
N LEU A 152 -5.43 2.64 19.91
CA LEU A 152 -4.30 2.53 20.83
C LEU A 152 -2.96 2.75 20.10
N ILE A 153 -2.75 2.04 18.99
CA ILE A 153 -1.49 2.08 18.22
C ILE A 153 -1.17 3.50 17.74
N LEU A 154 -2.20 4.31 17.46
CA LEU A 154 -2.07 5.67 16.95
C LEU A 154 -2.30 6.76 18.01
N ASN A 155 -2.47 6.38 19.29
CA ASN A 155 -2.70 7.28 20.42
C ASN A 155 -3.92 8.22 20.22
N ILE A 156 -5.05 7.63 19.84
CA ILE A 156 -6.34 8.32 19.59
C ILE A 156 -7.53 7.58 20.22
N GLU A 157 -7.31 6.90 21.35
CA GLU A 157 -8.36 6.13 22.06
C GLU A 157 -9.53 6.99 22.53
N ASP A 158 -9.28 8.25 22.88
CA ASP A 158 -10.33 9.20 23.31
C ASP A 158 -11.17 9.74 22.15
N ALA A 159 -10.81 9.42 20.90
CA ALA A 159 -11.53 9.89 19.74
C ALA A 159 -12.92 9.22 19.65
N LYS A 160 -13.90 10.00 19.20
CA LYS A 160 -15.28 9.55 19.00
C LYS A 160 -15.69 9.76 17.55
N ILE A 161 -16.79 9.11 17.16
CA ILE A 161 -17.43 9.46 15.88
C ILE A 161 -18.00 10.86 15.97
N GLU A 162 -17.46 11.74 15.12
CA GLU A 162 -17.97 13.08 14.88
C GLU A 162 -18.62 13.13 13.49
N SER A 163 -19.68 13.91 13.35
CA SER A 163 -20.33 14.16 12.06
C SER A 163 -19.80 15.46 11.44
N THR A 164 -19.59 15.50 10.13
CA THR A 164 -19.19 16.71 9.39
C THR A 164 -20.37 17.67 9.12
N GLY A 165 -21.58 17.37 9.60
CA GLY A 165 -22.79 18.19 9.44
C GLY A 165 -23.96 17.69 10.30
N GLU A 166 -25.08 18.40 10.31
CA GLU A 166 -26.28 18.04 11.08
C GLU A 166 -27.23 17.09 10.29
N GLY A 167 -27.77 16.07 10.95
CA GLY A 167 -28.77 15.13 10.39
C GLY A 167 -28.21 13.97 9.56
N GLU A 168 -29.08 13.28 8.80
CA GLU A 168 -28.74 12.11 7.95
C GLU A 168 -27.80 12.45 6.76
N SER A 169 -27.50 13.73 6.54
CA SER A 169 -26.58 14.21 5.49
C SER A 169 -25.13 14.33 5.96
N GLY A 170 -24.87 14.21 7.26
CA GLY A 170 -23.54 14.26 7.85
C GLY A 170 -22.73 13.00 7.55
N ARG A 171 -21.48 13.18 7.09
CA ARG A 171 -20.51 12.08 6.95
C ARG A 171 -19.71 11.94 8.24
N MET A 172 -19.21 10.74 8.53
CA MET A 172 -18.32 10.55 9.67
C MET A 172 -16.98 11.24 9.39
N LYS A 173 -16.54 12.13 10.27
CA LYS A 173 -15.25 12.79 10.16
C LYS A 173 -14.14 11.77 10.40
N ALA A 174 -13.20 11.68 9.46
CA ALA A 174 -11.97 10.92 9.71
C ALA A 174 -11.13 11.67 10.76
N GLN A 175 -10.63 10.92 11.74
CA GLN A 175 -9.64 11.43 12.69
C GLN A 175 -8.28 11.59 12.01
N GLU A 176 -7.38 12.34 12.62
CA GLU A 176 -6.03 12.53 12.10
C GLU A 176 -5.01 12.03 13.13
N ALA A 177 -4.08 11.18 12.70
CA ALA A 177 -2.96 10.74 13.54
C ALA A 177 -1.70 10.56 12.68
N TYR A 178 -0.62 11.23 13.05
CA TYR A 178 0.68 11.14 12.37
C TYR A 178 0.60 11.38 10.84
N GLY A 179 -0.32 12.24 10.38
CA GLY A 179 -0.55 12.52 8.96
C GLY A 179 -1.40 11.47 8.22
N LEU A 180 -1.95 10.47 8.92
CA LEU A 180 -2.95 9.56 8.38
C LEU A 180 -4.36 10.06 8.66
N ALA A 181 -5.26 9.85 7.70
CA ALA A 181 -6.70 9.87 7.96
C ALA A 181 -7.12 8.54 8.61
N VAL A 182 -7.79 8.56 9.75
CA VAL A 182 -8.10 7.37 10.54
C VAL A 182 -9.60 7.26 10.78
N ASN A 183 -10.15 6.07 10.61
CA ASN A 183 -11.42 5.71 11.23
C ASN A 183 -11.36 4.31 11.82
N SER A 184 -12.14 4.04 12.85
CA SER A 184 -12.13 2.76 13.56
C SER A 184 -13.52 2.40 14.05
N ILE A 185 -13.84 1.11 13.97
CA ILE A 185 -14.96 0.53 14.70
C ILE A 185 -14.85 0.77 16.21
N GLY A 186 -13.64 0.89 16.75
CA GLY A 186 -13.38 1.19 18.15
C GLY A 186 -14.00 2.51 18.62
N PHE A 187 -14.19 3.49 17.72
CA PHE A 187 -14.87 4.75 18.07
C PHE A 187 -16.38 4.61 18.29
N MET A 188 -16.97 3.47 17.90
CA MET A 188 -18.39 3.13 18.13
C MET A 188 -18.58 2.22 19.34
N LEU A 189 -17.52 1.57 19.82
CA LEU A 189 -17.61 0.63 20.93
C LEU A 189 -17.41 1.38 22.24
N GLU A 190 -18.24 1.07 23.24
CA GLU A 190 -17.97 1.52 24.60
C GLU A 190 -16.86 0.64 25.21
N PRO A 191 -15.86 1.21 25.91
CA PRO A 191 -14.66 0.49 26.37
C PRO A 191 -14.92 -0.80 27.19
N ASP A 192 -16.04 -0.86 27.91
CA ASP A 192 -16.39 -1.95 28.83
C ASP A 192 -17.67 -2.71 28.44
N ALA A 193 -18.28 -2.39 27.30
CA ALA A 193 -19.48 -3.09 26.85
C ALA A 193 -19.09 -4.46 26.26
N PRO A 194 -19.69 -5.59 26.71
CA PRO A 194 -19.49 -6.85 26.03
C PRO A 194 -19.93 -6.67 24.58
N ALA A 195 -19.04 -6.92 23.63
CA ALA A 195 -19.30 -6.80 22.21
C ALA A 195 -20.31 -7.88 21.76
N ILE A 196 -21.58 -7.72 22.11
CA ILE A 196 -22.69 -8.55 21.63
C ILE A 196 -23.18 -7.95 20.30
N LEU A 197 -22.26 -7.77 19.36
CA LEU A 197 -22.63 -7.36 18.01
C LEU A 197 -22.88 -8.61 17.18
N ARG A 198 -24.10 -8.74 16.65
CA ARG A 198 -24.42 -9.83 15.72
C ARG A 198 -23.71 -9.57 14.38
N GLY A 199 -23.13 -10.60 13.77
CA GLY A 199 -22.32 -10.51 12.54
C GLY A 199 -22.87 -9.57 11.45
N PRO A 200 -24.18 -9.60 11.11
CA PRO A 200 -24.75 -8.69 10.11
C PRO A 200 -24.64 -7.19 10.47
N MET A 201 -24.81 -6.84 11.75
CA MET A 201 -24.67 -5.45 12.22
C MET A 201 -23.21 -5.00 12.13
N VAL A 202 -22.27 -5.90 12.44
CA VAL A 202 -20.84 -5.64 12.34
C VAL A 202 -20.43 -5.33 10.91
N SER A 203 -20.81 -6.20 9.96
CA SER A 203 -20.51 -6.00 8.56
C SER A 203 -21.12 -4.70 8.02
N GLN A 204 -22.33 -4.33 8.46
CA GLN A 204 -22.97 -3.07 8.09
C GLN A 204 -22.24 -1.85 8.67
N ALA A 205 -21.81 -1.91 9.94
CA ALA A 205 -21.08 -0.83 10.58
C ALA A 205 -19.74 -0.57 9.88
N VAL A 206 -18.99 -1.62 9.54
CA VAL A 206 -17.73 -1.47 8.79
C VAL A 206 -17.98 -0.96 7.36
N GLU A 207 -19.04 -1.43 6.70
CA GLU A 207 -19.45 -0.90 5.38
C GLU A 207 -19.78 0.60 5.45
N GLN A 208 -20.46 1.04 6.52
CA GLN A 208 -20.73 2.46 6.78
C GLN A 208 -19.43 3.23 7.04
N LEU A 209 -18.53 2.74 7.89
CA LEU A 209 -17.22 3.37 8.10
C LEU A 209 -16.47 3.54 6.79
N LEU A 210 -16.53 2.55 5.91
CA LEU A 210 -15.85 2.65 4.62
C LEU A 210 -16.49 3.71 3.71
N THR A 211 -17.82 3.70 3.58
CA THR A 211 -18.56 4.46 2.55
C THR A 211 -19.03 5.84 3.01
N GLN A 212 -19.32 6.01 4.30
CA GLN A 212 -19.88 7.22 4.89
C GLN A 212 -18.85 8.06 5.64
N THR A 213 -17.61 7.58 5.82
CA THR A 213 -16.52 8.45 6.28
C THR A 213 -16.17 9.49 5.24
N ALA A 214 -16.04 10.75 5.65
CA ALA A 214 -15.50 11.85 4.88
C ALA A 214 -13.98 11.69 4.70
N TRP A 215 -13.57 10.65 3.98
CA TRP A 215 -12.18 10.47 3.61
C TRP A 215 -11.71 11.66 2.77
N PRO A 216 -10.55 12.26 3.08
CA PRO A 216 -9.91 13.19 2.16
C PRO A 216 -9.52 12.45 0.87
N ASP A 217 -8.97 13.16 -0.11
CA ASP A 217 -8.45 12.49 -1.30
C ASP A 217 -7.21 11.65 -0.93
N LEU A 218 -7.38 10.33 -0.91
CA LEU A 218 -6.37 9.34 -0.56
C LEU A 218 -5.82 8.63 -1.79
N ASP A 219 -4.52 8.43 -1.81
CA ASP A 219 -3.86 7.55 -2.77
C ASP A 219 -3.99 6.08 -2.34
N TYR A 220 -3.95 5.82 -1.03
CA TYR A 220 -4.13 4.49 -0.43
C TYR A 220 -5.02 4.56 0.81
N LEU A 221 -5.97 3.63 0.94
CA LEU A 221 -6.67 3.33 2.18
C LEU A 221 -6.31 1.90 2.61
N ILE A 222 -5.68 1.78 3.78
CA ILE A 222 -5.36 0.49 4.38
C ILE A 222 -6.54 0.04 5.23
N ILE A 223 -7.12 -1.13 4.96
CA ILE A 223 -8.16 -1.73 5.81
C ILE A 223 -7.50 -2.79 6.67
N ASP A 224 -7.46 -2.55 7.98
CA ASP A 224 -7.03 -3.54 8.96
C ASP A 224 -8.18 -4.52 9.23
N MET A 225 -8.15 -5.65 8.51
CA MET A 225 -9.28 -6.60 8.49
C MET A 225 -9.40 -7.35 9.83
N PRO A 226 -10.59 -7.84 10.21
CA PRO A 226 -10.70 -8.83 11.29
C PRO A 226 -9.82 -10.07 11.03
N PRO A 227 -9.38 -10.79 12.07
CA PRO A 227 -8.57 -11.99 11.90
C PRO A 227 -9.37 -13.14 11.28
N GLY A 228 -8.65 -14.02 10.57
CA GLY A 228 -9.21 -15.23 9.99
C GLY A 228 -10.02 -15.01 8.72
N THR A 229 -10.82 -16.02 8.37
CA THR A 229 -11.63 -16.06 7.14
C THR A 229 -13.11 -16.23 7.44
N GLY A 230 -13.57 -15.69 8.58
CA GLY A 230 -14.96 -15.75 8.99
C GLY A 230 -15.87 -14.85 8.15
N ASP A 231 -17.17 -14.90 8.45
CA ASP A 231 -18.20 -14.21 7.65
C ASP A 231 -17.99 -12.70 7.52
N ILE A 232 -17.46 -12.02 8.54
CA ILE A 232 -17.20 -10.58 8.49
C ILE A 232 -16.09 -10.28 7.48
N ALA A 233 -14.95 -10.98 7.57
CA ALA A 233 -13.84 -10.81 6.63
C ALA A 233 -14.28 -11.09 5.19
N LEU A 234 -15.03 -12.18 4.97
CA LEU A 234 -15.57 -12.53 3.66
C LEU A 234 -16.56 -11.47 3.13
N THR A 235 -17.50 -11.02 3.97
CA THR A 235 -18.50 -10.02 3.60
C THR A 235 -17.82 -8.71 3.20
N LEU A 236 -16.81 -8.28 3.95
CA LEU A 236 -16.02 -7.09 3.62
C LEU A 236 -15.29 -7.27 2.30
N SER A 237 -14.65 -8.41 2.08
CA SER A 237 -14.00 -8.72 0.80
C SER A 237 -14.97 -8.79 -0.39
N GLN A 238 -16.25 -9.05 -0.17
CA GLN A 238 -17.26 -9.06 -1.23
C GLN A 238 -17.86 -7.67 -1.51
N LYS A 239 -17.95 -6.81 -0.49
CA LYS A 239 -18.69 -5.53 -0.58
C LYS A 239 -17.80 -4.30 -0.71
N ALA A 240 -16.61 -4.31 -0.11
CA ALA A 240 -15.67 -3.21 -0.19
C ALA A 240 -14.93 -3.27 -1.54
N PRO A 241 -14.83 -2.17 -2.32
CA PRO A 241 -14.13 -2.15 -3.60
C PRO A 241 -12.60 -2.17 -3.39
N MET A 242 -12.06 -3.36 -3.09
CA MET A 242 -10.66 -3.57 -2.79
C MET A 242 -9.85 -3.67 -4.07
N THR A 243 -8.75 -2.95 -4.12
CA THR A 243 -7.82 -2.99 -5.25
C THR A 243 -6.85 -4.16 -5.13
N GLY A 244 -6.43 -4.47 -3.90
CA GLY A 244 -5.54 -5.59 -3.61
C GLY A 244 -5.54 -5.95 -2.13
N ALA A 245 -4.88 -7.06 -1.81
CA ALA A 245 -4.73 -7.53 -0.43
C ALA A 245 -3.30 -7.97 -0.13
N ILE A 246 -2.89 -7.76 1.12
CA ILE A 246 -1.71 -8.38 1.71
C ILE A 246 -2.10 -9.36 2.82
N VAL A 247 -1.28 -10.39 3.00
CA VAL A 247 -1.45 -11.39 4.06
C VAL A 247 -0.26 -11.33 5.02
N VAL A 248 -0.54 -11.04 6.29
CA VAL A 248 0.44 -11.08 7.38
C VAL A 248 0.39 -12.45 8.04
N THR A 249 1.55 -13.09 8.18
CA THR A 249 1.70 -14.39 8.84
C THR A 249 2.94 -14.41 9.73
N THR A 250 3.15 -15.52 10.45
CA THR A 250 4.41 -15.87 11.12
C THR A 250 4.97 -17.15 10.48
N PRO A 251 6.26 -17.50 10.68
CA PRO A 251 6.84 -18.71 10.07
C PRO A 251 6.23 -20.04 10.55
N GLN A 252 5.44 -20.03 11.62
CA GLN A 252 4.85 -21.22 12.24
C GLN A 252 3.83 -21.92 11.33
N ASP A 253 3.89 -23.24 11.22
CA ASP A 253 2.98 -24.05 10.38
C ASP A 253 1.49 -23.74 10.60
N VAL A 254 1.06 -23.60 11.86
CA VAL A 254 -0.33 -23.29 12.20
C VAL A 254 -0.75 -21.93 11.63
N ALA A 255 0.12 -20.91 11.73
CA ALA A 255 -0.16 -19.59 11.16
C ALA A 255 -0.24 -19.64 9.63
N LEU A 256 0.66 -20.41 9.00
CA LEU A 256 0.71 -20.58 7.55
C LEU A 256 -0.54 -21.27 7.02
N LEU A 257 -1.05 -22.30 7.69
CA LEU A 257 -2.30 -22.96 7.29
C LEU A 257 -3.47 -21.98 7.18
N ASP A 258 -3.60 -21.07 8.15
CA ASP A 258 -4.68 -20.08 8.14
C ASP A 258 -4.41 -18.92 7.17
N ALA A 259 -3.15 -18.51 7.01
CA ALA A 259 -2.76 -17.52 6.00
C ALA A 259 -3.09 -18.00 4.58
N ARG A 260 -2.88 -19.29 4.29
CA ARG A 260 -3.28 -19.91 3.01
C ARG A 260 -4.79 -19.86 2.78
N LYS A 261 -5.60 -20.05 3.82
CA LYS A 261 -7.06 -19.91 3.71
C LYS A 261 -7.44 -18.46 3.40
N GLY A 262 -6.83 -17.49 4.10
CA GLY A 262 -7.04 -16.06 3.85
C GLY A 262 -6.73 -15.66 2.42
N LEU A 263 -5.58 -16.13 1.91
CA LEU A 263 -5.17 -15.90 0.53
C LEU A 263 -6.19 -16.46 -0.47
N ARG A 264 -6.60 -17.72 -0.30
CA ARG A 264 -7.60 -18.36 -1.16
C ARG A 264 -8.97 -17.68 -1.09
N MET A 265 -9.34 -17.10 0.05
CA MET A 265 -10.57 -16.32 0.19
C MET A 265 -10.57 -15.12 -0.75
N PHE A 266 -9.48 -14.32 -0.76
CA PHE A 266 -9.34 -13.18 -1.68
C PHE A 266 -9.37 -13.61 -3.15
N GLN A 267 -8.65 -14.69 -3.50
CA GLN A 267 -8.68 -15.23 -4.87
C GLN A 267 -10.10 -15.61 -5.30
N LYS A 268 -10.88 -16.25 -4.41
CA LYS A 268 -12.26 -16.66 -4.70
C LYS A 268 -13.20 -15.48 -4.96
N VAL A 269 -12.91 -14.32 -4.40
CA VAL A 269 -13.67 -13.08 -4.66
C VAL A 269 -12.98 -12.15 -5.67
N ASN A 270 -11.95 -12.64 -6.36
CA ASN A 270 -11.19 -11.93 -7.40
C ASN A 270 -10.45 -10.67 -6.90
N ILE A 271 -9.98 -10.67 -5.65
CA ILE A 271 -9.08 -9.63 -5.14
C ILE A 271 -7.63 -10.08 -5.39
N PRO A 272 -6.81 -9.27 -6.11
CA PRO A 272 -5.39 -9.57 -6.30
C PRO A 272 -4.62 -9.60 -4.98
N ILE A 273 -3.79 -10.62 -4.80
CA ILE A 273 -2.83 -10.65 -3.70
C ILE A 273 -1.58 -9.90 -4.15
N VAL A 274 -1.33 -8.75 -3.53
CA VAL A 274 -0.16 -7.91 -3.83
C VAL A 274 1.02 -8.16 -2.90
N GLY A 275 0.84 -9.04 -1.91
CA GLY A 275 1.94 -9.84 -1.39
C GLY A 275 1.75 -10.38 0.03
N VAL A 276 2.80 -11.06 0.51
CA VAL A 276 2.87 -11.68 1.83
C VAL A 276 3.94 -10.98 2.67
N VAL A 277 3.62 -10.74 3.94
CA VAL A 277 4.55 -10.26 4.97
C VAL A 277 4.69 -11.32 6.04
N GLU A 278 5.92 -11.73 6.34
CA GLU A 278 6.20 -12.58 7.48
C GLU A 278 6.65 -11.73 8.67
N ASN A 279 5.89 -11.75 9.75
CA ASN A 279 6.23 -11.09 10.99
C ASN A 279 6.87 -12.08 11.97
N MET A 280 7.60 -11.53 12.95
CA MET A 280 8.28 -12.30 13.99
C MET A 280 9.21 -13.39 13.43
N SER A 281 9.91 -13.09 12.33
CA SER A 281 10.72 -14.08 11.59
C SER A 281 12.02 -14.47 12.30
N VAL A 282 12.59 -13.54 13.06
CA VAL A 282 13.86 -13.73 13.76
C VAL A 282 13.88 -12.89 15.04
N HIS A 283 14.41 -13.45 16.12
CA HIS A 283 14.75 -12.71 17.33
C HIS A 283 16.27 -12.50 17.38
N VAL A 284 16.69 -11.26 17.64
CA VAL A 284 18.11 -10.95 17.89
C VAL A 284 18.26 -10.55 19.35
N CYS A 285 19.03 -11.34 20.11
CA CYS A 285 19.24 -11.10 21.53
C CYS A 285 19.92 -9.74 21.75
N SER A 286 19.28 -8.86 22.52
CA SER A 286 19.81 -7.51 22.80
C SER A 286 21.08 -7.50 23.65
N ASN A 287 21.43 -8.61 24.30
CA ASN A 287 22.62 -8.71 25.14
C ASN A 287 23.86 -9.24 24.39
N CYS A 288 23.69 -10.22 23.50
CA CYS A 288 24.83 -10.88 22.83
C CYS A 288 24.78 -10.85 21.30
N GLY A 289 23.70 -10.37 20.69
CA GLY A 289 23.54 -10.31 19.24
C GLY A 289 23.24 -11.65 18.56
N HIS A 290 23.04 -12.74 19.31
CA HIS A 290 22.63 -14.03 18.77
C HIS A 290 21.27 -13.92 18.06
N ALA A 291 21.19 -14.43 16.83
CA ALA A 291 19.98 -14.46 16.04
C ALA A 291 19.38 -15.88 16.06
N GLU A 292 18.08 -15.98 16.39
CA GLU A 292 17.37 -17.25 16.47
C GLU A 292 15.96 -17.16 15.85
N HIS A 293 15.57 -18.24 15.16
CA HIS A 293 14.28 -18.38 14.48
C HIS A 293 13.25 -19.07 15.38
N ILE A 294 12.80 -18.37 16.44
CA ILE A 294 11.91 -18.92 17.48
C ILE A 294 10.66 -19.60 16.91
N PHE A 295 10.13 -19.05 15.82
CA PHE A 295 8.85 -19.45 15.24
C PHE A 295 8.99 -20.24 13.93
N GLY A 296 10.21 -20.64 13.57
CA GLY A 296 10.55 -21.22 12.28
C GLY A 296 11.19 -20.20 11.33
N GLU A 297 11.59 -20.68 10.16
CA GLU A 297 12.38 -19.93 9.19
C GLU A 297 11.68 -19.99 7.81
N GLU A 298 11.54 -18.81 7.19
CA GLU A 298 11.09 -18.62 5.79
C GLU A 298 9.77 -19.31 5.43
N GLY A 299 8.88 -19.54 6.40
CA GLY A 299 7.62 -20.22 6.17
C GLY A 299 6.66 -19.43 5.26
N GLY A 300 6.57 -18.12 5.49
CA GLY A 300 5.77 -17.19 4.69
C GLY A 300 6.37 -16.96 3.30
N MET A 301 7.70 -16.95 3.18
CA MET A 301 8.39 -16.80 1.90
C MET A 301 8.12 -18.02 1.00
N ARG A 302 8.33 -19.23 1.53
CA ARG A 302 8.01 -20.49 0.82
C ARG A 302 6.53 -20.56 0.45
N MET A 303 5.63 -20.16 1.35
CA MET A 303 4.20 -20.07 1.05
C MET A 303 3.91 -19.11 -0.12
N ALA A 304 4.59 -17.96 -0.17
CA ALA A 304 4.41 -17.00 -1.25
C ALA A 304 4.88 -17.56 -2.60
N GLU A 305 6.03 -18.23 -2.62
CA GLU A 305 6.57 -18.92 -3.80
C GLU A 305 5.63 -20.03 -4.30
N GLU A 306 5.19 -20.93 -3.41
CA GLU A 306 4.29 -22.04 -3.74
C GLU A 306 2.93 -21.59 -4.29
N LEU A 307 2.45 -20.43 -3.84
CA LEU A 307 1.17 -19.86 -4.27
C LEU A 307 1.33 -18.84 -5.40
N GLU A 308 2.55 -18.64 -5.90
CA GLU A 308 2.90 -17.71 -6.97
C GLU A 308 2.41 -16.28 -6.68
N VAL A 309 2.53 -15.85 -5.42
CA VAL A 309 2.18 -14.49 -4.99
C VAL A 309 3.42 -13.70 -4.57
N PRO A 310 3.39 -12.36 -4.63
CA PRO A 310 4.56 -11.56 -4.30
C PRO A 310 5.01 -11.69 -2.84
N TRP A 311 6.32 -11.67 -2.61
CA TRP A 311 6.92 -11.57 -1.28
C TRP A 311 7.32 -10.12 -0.97
N LEU A 312 6.77 -9.56 0.10
CA LEU A 312 7.04 -8.18 0.50
C LEU A 312 8.21 -8.07 1.49
N GLY A 313 8.44 -9.10 2.31
CA GLY A 313 9.57 -9.14 3.24
C GLY A 313 9.22 -9.73 4.59
N ALA A 314 10.24 -9.74 5.46
CA ALA A 314 10.15 -10.26 6.81
C ALA A 314 10.51 -9.20 7.87
N LEU A 315 9.81 -9.24 9.00
CA LEU A 315 9.95 -8.35 10.15
C LEU A 315 10.44 -9.13 11.38
N PRO A 316 11.40 -8.57 12.16
CA PRO A 316 11.94 -9.26 13.33
C PRO A 316 10.95 -9.27 14.50
N LEU A 317 11.11 -10.25 15.39
CA LEU A 317 10.49 -10.23 16.71
C LEU A 317 11.25 -9.25 17.60
N SER A 318 10.75 -8.02 17.68
CA SER A 318 11.41 -6.91 18.36
C SER A 318 10.62 -6.41 19.57
N LYS A 319 11.32 -6.34 20.72
CA LYS A 319 10.81 -5.71 21.94
C LYS A 319 10.52 -4.22 21.74
N SER A 320 11.38 -3.52 21.00
CA SER A 320 11.19 -2.07 20.77
C SER A 320 9.95 -1.79 19.95
N VAL A 321 9.64 -2.62 18.95
CA VAL A 321 8.41 -2.49 18.16
C VAL A 321 7.17 -2.59 19.05
N ARG A 322 7.12 -3.62 19.92
CA ARG A 322 6.05 -3.76 20.92
C ARG A 322 5.93 -2.51 21.80
N GLU A 323 7.02 -2.08 22.43
CA GLU A 323 7.02 -0.94 23.36
C GLU A 323 6.57 0.37 22.71
N GLN A 324 7.01 0.62 21.48
CA GLN A 324 6.66 1.81 20.72
C GLN A 324 5.18 1.79 20.31
N THR A 325 4.70 0.64 19.83
CA THR A 325 3.29 0.44 19.47
C THR A 325 2.36 0.54 20.67
N ASP A 326 2.70 -0.08 21.81
CA ASP A 326 1.92 0.01 23.05
C ASP A 326 1.90 1.44 23.63
N ALA A 327 2.93 2.24 23.36
CA ALA A 327 3.00 3.65 23.72
C ALA A 327 2.29 4.58 22.71
N GLY A 328 1.57 4.02 21.73
CA GLY A 328 0.80 4.79 20.74
C GLY A 328 1.66 5.59 19.75
N LYS A 329 2.94 5.22 19.59
CA LYS A 329 3.89 5.86 18.67
C LYS A 329 4.57 4.79 17.81
N PRO A 330 4.00 4.43 16.64
CA PRO A 330 4.50 3.32 15.83
C PRO A 330 5.98 3.47 15.44
N THR A 331 6.68 2.35 15.24
CA THR A 331 8.13 2.29 15.00
C THR A 331 8.63 3.23 13.90
N VAL A 332 7.90 3.33 12.79
CA VAL A 332 8.25 4.22 11.66
C VAL A 332 8.27 5.71 12.07
N ILE A 333 7.56 6.08 13.14
CA ILE A 333 7.53 7.44 13.72
C ILE A 333 8.48 7.55 14.92
N SER A 334 8.57 6.52 15.74
CA SER A 334 9.36 6.55 16.98
C SER A 334 10.86 6.44 16.72
N ASP A 335 11.27 5.58 15.80
CA ASP A 335 12.66 5.29 15.47
C ASP A 335 12.82 5.00 13.96
N PRO A 336 12.75 6.04 13.11
CA PRO A 336 12.72 5.90 11.64
C PRO A 336 14.01 5.31 11.05
N GLU A 337 15.13 5.37 11.77
CA GLU A 337 16.42 4.83 11.33
C GLU A 337 16.68 3.40 11.83
N SER A 338 15.77 2.84 12.64
CA SER A 338 15.85 1.44 13.08
C SER A 338 15.76 0.46 11.91
N GLU A 339 16.34 -0.72 12.09
CA GLU A 339 16.23 -1.81 11.11
C GLU A 339 14.77 -2.25 10.88
N ALA A 340 13.91 -2.18 11.91
CA ALA A 340 12.48 -2.46 11.77
C ALA A 340 11.78 -1.39 10.91
N ALA A 341 12.03 -0.10 11.14
CA ALA A 341 11.47 0.98 10.33
C ALA A 341 11.94 0.89 8.86
N LYS A 342 13.22 0.60 8.61
CA LYS A 342 13.73 0.37 7.26
C LYS A 342 13.04 -0.80 6.55
N ARG A 343 12.80 -1.91 7.27
CA ARG A 343 12.05 -3.06 6.73
C ARG A 343 10.59 -2.70 6.42
N TYR A 344 9.91 -1.96 7.29
CA TYR A 344 8.57 -1.44 6.98
C TYR A 344 8.58 -0.52 5.75
N ALA A 345 9.58 0.35 5.61
CA ALA A 345 9.74 1.20 4.43
C ALA A 345 9.95 0.37 3.15
N GLN A 346 10.77 -0.69 3.19
CA GLN A 346 10.95 -1.60 2.06
C GLN A 346 9.67 -2.38 1.72
N ILE A 347 8.94 -2.88 2.72
CA ILE A 347 7.64 -3.55 2.52
C ILE A 347 6.63 -2.60 1.87
N ALA A 348 6.51 -1.37 2.40
CA ALA A 348 5.64 -0.33 1.84
C ALA A 348 6.02 0.03 0.40
N ARG A 349 7.32 0.15 0.12
CA ARG A 349 7.87 0.41 -1.22
C ARG A 349 7.50 -0.69 -2.22
N ARG A 350 7.70 -1.97 -1.84
CA ARG A 350 7.30 -3.13 -2.66
C ARG A 350 5.80 -3.20 -2.85
N LEU A 351 5.02 -2.94 -1.80
CA LEU A 351 3.57 -2.88 -1.87
C LEU A 351 3.12 -1.83 -2.89
N ALA A 352 3.62 -0.60 -2.79
CA ALA A 352 3.27 0.48 -3.72
C ALA A 352 3.67 0.15 -5.17
N PHE A 353 4.84 -0.45 -5.38
CA PHE A 353 5.25 -0.96 -6.68
C PHE A 353 4.26 -2.03 -7.21
N ASN A 354 3.97 -3.08 -6.45
CA ASN A 354 3.06 -4.15 -6.85
C ASN A 354 1.64 -3.62 -7.15
N MET A 355 1.16 -2.66 -6.35
CA MET A 355 -0.10 -1.97 -6.61
C MET A 355 -0.09 -1.23 -7.95
N SER A 356 1.01 -0.56 -8.28
CA SER A 356 1.16 0.17 -9.54
C SER A 356 1.21 -0.73 -10.79
N GLU A 357 1.44 -2.03 -10.61
CA GLU A 357 1.43 -3.04 -11.68
C GLU A 357 0.01 -3.56 -11.98
N LEU A 358 -0.97 -3.27 -11.12
CA LEU A 358 -2.35 -3.72 -11.33
C LEU A 358 -3.01 -2.97 -12.52
N PRO A 359 -4.07 -3.54 -13.13
CA PRO A 359 -4.80 -2.86 -14.19
C PRO A 359 -5.38 -1.51 -13.71
N ILE A 360 -5.10 -0.44 -14.46
CA ILE A 360 -5.62 0.91 -14.19
C ILE A 360 -7.12 0.98 -14.50
N ASP A 361 -7.91 1.56 -13.59
CA ASP A 361 -9.31 1.86 -13.86
C ASP A 361 -9.44 3.06 -14.81
N ARG A 362 -10.11 2.83 -15.94
CA ARG A 362 -10.38 3.84 -16.98
C ARG A 362 -11.87 4.20 -17.09
N SER A 363 -12.71 3.68 -16.21
CA SER A 363 -14.16 3.91 -16.24
C SER A 363 -14.53 5.39 -16.12
N GLY A 364 -13.70 6.20 -15.46
CA GLY A 364 -13.85 7.66 -15.38
C GLY A 364 -13.31 8.46 -16.57
N SER A 365 -12.63 7.84 -17.54
CA SER A 365 -11.96 8.54 -18.66
C SER A 365 -12.79 8.60 -19.95
N PHE A 366 -13.95 7.95 -20.01
CA PHE A 366 -14.86 8.00 -21.16
C PHE A 366 -16.05 8.92 -20.84
N PRO A 367 -16.39 9.89 -21.71
CA PRO A 367 -17.62 10.66 -21.54
C PRO A 367 -18.83 9.71 -21.55
N LYS A 368 -19.81 9.97 -20.69
CA LYS A 368 -21.06 9.20 -20.66
C LYS A 368 -21.69 9.24 -22.05
N VAL A 369 -21.76 8.11 -22.74
CA VAL A 369 -22.59 7.97 -23.94
C VAL A 369 -24.04 8.02 -23.48
N VAL A 370 -24.68 9.17 -23.64
CA VAL A 370 -26.13 9.30 -23.48
C VAL A 370 -26.73 8.77 -24.78
N VAL A 371 -27.33 7.59 -24.72
CA VAL A 371 -28.19 7.11 -25.80
C VAL A 371 -29.52 7.84 -25.65
N GLU A 372 -29.70 8.94 -26.38
CA GLU A 372 -31.02 9.49 -26.61
C GLU A 372 -31.76 8.50 -27.53
N ASN A 373 -32.77 7.83 -26.98
CA ASN A 373 -33.73 7.11 -27.80
C ASN A 373 -34.54 8.16 -28.57
N ILE A 374 -34.29 8.28 -29.87
CA ILE A 374 -35.07 9.10 -30.81
C ILE A 374 -36.40 8.43 -31.10
#